data_AF-A0A293MXQ1-F1
#
_entry.id   AF-A0A293MXQ1-F1
#
_cell.length_a   1.000
_cell.length_b   1.000
_cell.length_c   1.000
_cell.angle_alpha   90.00
_cell.angle_beta   90.00
_cell.angle_gamma   90.00
#
_symmetry.space_group_name_H-M   'P 1'
#
loop_
_entity.id
_entity.type
_entity.pdbx_description
1 polymer ?
#
loop_
_entity_poly.entity_id
_entity_poly.type
_entity_poly.pdbx_seq_one_letter_code
_entity_poly.pdbx_strand_id
1 'polypeptide(L)' 'MADGVQGDQSWRTQPFRQNVQSKIEEAIRQAANPTFKTAAEMENHVFQKARSKDEYLSYVARLIIHVREMSRRRAEE' A
#
# COMPACT_ATOMS: atom_id res chain seq x y z
N MET A 1 -9.58 11.36 30.37
CA MET A 1 -8.78 11.29 29.13
C MET A 1 -9.09 9.95 28.50
N ALA A 2 -9.97 9.92 27.50
CA ALA A 2 -10.45 8.70 26.87
C ALA A 2 -9.81 8.60 25.49
N ASP A 3 -8.79 7.76 25.33
CA ASP A 3 -8.16 7.54 24.03
C ASP A 3 -7.58 6.11 23.95
N GLY A 4 -8.44 5.13 24.25
CA GLY A 4 -8.10 3.70 24.23
C GLY A 4 -8.66 2.94 23.02
N VAL A 5 -9.33 3.61 22.08
CA VAL A 5 -10.06 2.97 20.96
C VAL A 5 -9.43 3.27 19.59
N GLN A 6 -8.22 3.84 19.57
CA GLN A 6 -7.59 4.27 18.33
C GLN A 6 -6.93 3.13 17.53
N GLY A 7 -6.52 2.03 18.16
CA GLY A 7 -5.65 1.02 17.54
C GLY A 7 -6.25 0.30 16.32
N ASP A 8 -7.58 0.16 16.28
CA ASP A 8 -8.30 -0.55 15.22
C ASP A 8 -8.84 0.37 14.11
N GLN A 9 -9.15 1.65 14.41
CA GLN A 9 -9.59 2.62 13.40
C GLN A 9 -8.44 3.43 12.79
N SER A 10 -7.23 3.35 13.35
CA SER A 10 -6.04 4.07 12.88
C SER A 10 -5.76 3.89 11.40
N TRP A 11 -6.06 2.74 10.79
CA TRP A 11 -5.79 2.50 9.37
C TRP A 11 -6.63 3.36 8.41
N ARG A 12 -7.80 3.85 8.87
CA ARG A 12 -8.62 4.78 8.10
C ARG A 12 -8.21 6.24 8.26
N THR A 13 -7.28 6.54 9.16
CA THR A 13 -6.80 7.91 9.35
C THR A 13 -5.90 8.34 8.21
N GLN A 14 -6.00 9.62 7.87
CA GLN A 14 -5.19 10.25 6.82
C GLN A 14 -3.67 10.05 6.96
N PRO A 15 -3.04 10.16 8.16
CA PRO A 15 -1.61 9.89 8.30
C PRO A 15 -1.23 8.43 8.03
N PHE A 16 -2.11 7.46 8.35
CA PHE A 16 -1.85 6.06 8.08
C PHE A 16 -1.95 5.75 6.58
N ARG A 17 -2.98 6.29 5.91
CA ARG A 17 -3.13 6.17 4.46
C ARG A 17 -1.95 6.78 3.72
N GLN A 18 -1.47 7.96 4.15
CA GLN A 18 -0.25 8.55 3.57
C GLN A 18 0.97 7.66 3.76
N ASN A 19 1.17 7.08 4.95
CA ASN A 19 2.28 6.14 5.18
C ASN A 19 2.22 4.92 4.24
N VAL A 20 1.01 4.40 3.99
CA VAL A 20 0.81 3.28 3.07
C VAL A 20 1.03 3.70 1.62
N GLN A 21 0.53 4.86 1.21
CA GLN A 21 0.78 5.45 -0.09
C GLN A 21 2.28 5.61 -0.35
N SER A 22 3.04 6.16 0.61
CA SER A 22 4.50 6.28 0.49
C SER A 22 5.19 4.92 0.32
N LYS A 23 4.80 3.90 1.09
CA LYS A 23 5.38 2.55 0.97
C LYS A 23 5.08 1.90 -0.38
N ILE A 24 3.89 2.13 -0.93
CA ILE A 24 3.52 1.65 -2.27
C ILE A 24 4.32 2.42 -3.33
N GLU A 25 4.44 3.74 -3.19
CA GLU A 25 5.21 4.59 -4.11
C GLU A 25 6.69 4.18 -4.16
N GLU A 26 7.30 3.95 -3.01
CA GLU A 26 8.68 3.46 -2.94
C GLU A 26 8.83 2.10 -3.64
N ALA A 27 7.87 1.18 -3.47
CA ALA A 27 7.90 -0.11 -4.14
C ALA A 27 7.79 0.02 -5.66
N ILE A 28 6.90 0.87 -6.16
CA ILE A 28 6.73 1.15 -7.60
C ILE A 28 7.98 1.82 -8.18
N ARG A 29 8.54 2.80 -7.45
CA ARG A 29 9.76 3.51 -7.85
C ARG A 29 10.95 2.58 -7.92
N GLN A 30 11.11 1.70 -6.91
CA GLN A 30 12.11 0.62 -6.95
C GLN A 30 11.85 -0.33 -8.11
N ALA A 31 10.59 -0.56 -8.46
CA ALA A 31 10.26 -1.46 -9.53
C ALA A 31 10.59 -0.90 -10.93
N ALA A 32 10.91 0.40 -11.03
CA ALA A 32 11.06 1.14 -12.29
C ALA A 32 9.88 0.93 -13.27
N ASN A 33 8.72 0.55 -12.72
CA ASN A 33 7.57 0.17 -13.51
C ASN A 33 6.59 1.36 -13.49
N PRO A 34 6.43 2.10 -14.60
CA PRO A 34 5.45 3.16 -14.71
C PRO A 34 4.07 2.54 -14.88
N THR A 35 3.59 1.80 -13.88
CA THR A 35 2.19 1.39 -13.84
C THR A 35 1.36 2.67 -13.92
N PHE A 36 0.38 2.70 -14.84
CA PHE A 36 -0.52 3.83 -15.09
C PHE A 36 -1.33 4.33 -13.88
N LYS A 37 -1.18 3.69 -12.70
CA LYS A 37 -1.89 4.01 -11.47
C LYS A 37 -0.88 4.47 -10.41
N THR A 38 -1.03 5.70 -9.96
CA THR A 38 -0.23 6.30 -8.89
C THR A 38 -0.39 5.51 -7.59
N ALA A 39 0.57 5.58 -6.67
CA ALA A 39 0.47 4.94 -5.35
C ALA A 39 -0.81 5.35 -4.61
N ALA A 40 -1.27 6.60 -4.78
CA ALA A 40 -2.54 7.09 -4.28
C ALA A 40 -3.76 6.34 -4.84
N GLU A 41 -3.79 6.04 -6.14
CA GLU A 41 -4.86 5.27 -6.80
C GLU A 41 -4.83 3.80 -6.35
N MET A 42 -3.64 3.19 -6.30
CA MET A 42 -3.47 1.82 -5.82
C MET A 42 -3.92 1.70 -4.36
N GLU A 43 -3.51 2.62 -3.50
CA GLU A 43 -3.94 2.64 -2.11
C GLU A 43 -5.44 2.87 -1.98
N ASN A 44 -6.03 3.80 -2.74
CA ASN A 44 -7.46 4.06 -2.71
C ASN A 44 -8.27 2.82 -3.11
N HIS A 45 -7.78 2.05 -4.08
CA HIS A 45 -8.40 0.79 -4.49
C HIS A 45 -8.26 -0.29 -3.41
N VAL A 46 -7.10 -0.39 -2.74
CA VAL A 46 -6.89 -1.31 -1.61
C VAL A 46 -7.75 -0.89 -0.41
N PHE A 47 -7.91 0.40 -0.16
CA PHE A 47 -8.77 0.95 0.88
C PHE A 47 -10.25 0.65 0.65
N GLN A 48 -10.74 0.81 -0.58
CA GLN A 48 -12.12 0.46 -0.93
C GLN A 48 -12.37 -1.05 -0.85
N LYS A 49 -11.36 -1.87 -1.16
CA LYS A 49 -11.48 -3.33 -1.16
C LYS A 49 -11.34 -3.93 0.24
N ALA A 50 -10.50 -3.35 1.09
CA ALA A 50 -10.26 -3.83 2.44
C ALA A 50 -11.40 -3.47 3.39
N ARG A 51 -11.99 -4.47 4.05
CA ARG A 51 -13.00 -4.24 5.09
C ARG A 51 -12.40 -4.04 6.48
N SER A 52 -11.17 -4.52 6.68
CA SER A 52 -10.45 -4.47 7.95
C SER A 52 -8.99 -4.10 7.77
N LYS A 53 -8.35 -3.64 8.86
CA LYS A 53 -6.91 -3.32 8.92
C LYS A 53 -6.03 -4.47 8.42
N ASP A 54 -6.37 -5.68 8.82
CA ASP A 54 -5.61 -6.89 8.49
C ASP A 54 -5.62 -7.16 6.97
N GLU A 55 -6.81 -7.12 6.34
CA GLU A 55 -6.94 -7.21 4.89
C GLU A 55 -6.17 -6.10 4.19
N TYR A 56 -6.30 -4.86 4.65
CA TYR A 56 -5.61 -3.71 4.05
C TYR A 56 -4.09 -3.92 4.05
N LEU A 57 -3.52 -4.30 5.19
CA LEU A 57 -2.08 -4.60 5.30
C LEU A 57 -1.67 -5.80 4.45
N SER A 58 -2.50 -6.85 4.39
CA SER A 58 -2.24 -8.04 3.59
C SER A 58 -2.24 -7.74 2.09
N TYR A 59 -3.19 -6.92 1.61
CA TYR A 59 -3.22 -6.45 0.22
C TYR A 59 -2.02 -5.57 -0.11
N VAL A 60 -1.68 -4.60 0.75
CA VAL A 60 -0.51 -3.73 0.56
C VAL A 60 0.77 -4.55 0.54
N ALA A 61 0.94 -5.50 1.46
CA ALA A 61 2.11 -6.36 1.54
C ALA A 61 2.26 -7.20 0.27
N ARG A 62 1.20 -7.88 -0.19
CA ARG A 62 1.21 -8.64 -1.45
C ARG A 62 1.50 -7.75 -2.65
N LEU A 63 0.94 -6.55 -2.69
CA LEU A 63 1.14 -5.58 -3.78
C LEU A 63 2.59 -5.11 -3.86
N ILE A 64 3.21 -4.75 -2.74
CA ILE A 64 4.62 -4.36 -2.66
C ILE A 64 5.54 -5.52 -3.09
N ILE A 65 5.28 -6.74 -2.60
CA ILE A 65 6.07 -7.93 -2.97
C ILE A 65 5.96 -8.18 -4.48
N HIS A 66 4.74 -8.18 -5.02
CA HIS A 66 4.49 -8.43 -6.44
C HIS A 66 5.15 -7.37 -7.34
N VAL A 67 5.04 -6.10 -6.96
CA VAL A 67 5.66 -4.98 -7.69
C VAL A 67 7.18 -5.10 -7.71
N ARG A 68 7.80 -5.46 -6.58
CA ARG A 68 9.26 -5.71 -6.49
C ARG A 68 9.70 -6.93 -7.31
N GLU A 69 8.92 -8.01 -7.26
CA GLU A 69 9.22 -9.24 -8.02
C GLU A 69 9.11 -9.03 -9.53
N MET A 70 8.09 -8.29 -9.98
CA MET A 70 7.90 -7.90 -11.38
C MET A 70 9.10 -7.12 -11.93
N SER A 71 9.68 -6.22 -11.13
CA SER A 71 10.90 -5.49 -11.51
C SER A 71 12.12 -6.38 -11.62
N ARG A 72 12.31 -7.28 -10.66
CA ARG A 72 13.45 -8.19 -10.66
C ARG A 72 13.46 -9.08 -11.89
N ARG A 73 12.28 -9.52 -12.36
CA ARG A 73 12.17 -10.27 -13.62
C ARG A 73 12.51 -9.45 -14.86
N ARG A 74 12.30 -8.13 -14.84
CA ARG A 74 12.59 -7.24 -15.98
C ARG A 74 14.07 -6.82 -16.06
N ALA A 75 14.76 -6.79 -14.93
CA ALA A 75 16.18 -6.41 -14.88
C ALA A 75 17.14 -7.48 -15.43
N GLU A 76 16.63 -8.69 -15.71
CA GLU A 76 17.43 -9.80 -16.25
C GLU A 76 17.18 -10.07 -17.75
N GLU A 77 16.46 -9.19 -18.46
CA GLU A 77 16.33 -9.22 -19.93
C GLU A 77 17.30 -8.25 -20.63
#